data_AF-A0A2N2LAI4-F1
#
_entry.id   AF-A0A2N2LAI4-F1
#
_cell.length_a   1.000
_cell.length_b   1.000
_cell.length_c   1.000
_cell.angle_alpha   90.00
_cell.angle_beta   90.00
_cell.angle_gamma   90.00
#
_symmetry.space_group_name_H-M   'P 1'
#
loop_
_entity.id
_entity.type
_entity.pdbx_description
1 polymer ?
#
loop_
_entity_poly.entity_id
_entity_poly.type
_entity_poly.pdbx_seq_one_letter_code
_entity_poly.pdbx_strand_id
1 'polypeptide(L)' 'MLLGQGKEPTMTTQTSIQQAIEALRGAVRGAVITPGQEGYDDARAVHDFSHDRRPTAIVQPATTE' A
#
# COMPACT_ATOMS: atom_id res chain seq x y z
N MET A 1 18.69 -21.72 -41.49
CA MET A 1 17.32 -21.20 -41.30
C MET A 1 16.63 -22.07 -40.26
N LEU A 2 16.56 -21.64 -38.99
CA LEU A 2 15.44 -21.78 -38.04
C LEU A 2 15.90 -21.33 -36.62
N LEU A 3 15.54 -20.08 -36.34
CA LEU A 3 15.01 -19.51 -35.09
C LEU A 3 15.67 -19.86 -33.74
N GLY A 4 16.28 -18.83 -33.15
CA GLY A 4 16.83 -18.85 -31.80
C GLY A 4 15.76 -18.99 -30.72
N GLN A 5 16.09 -19.80 -29.71
CA GLN A 5 15.34 -19.88 -28.47
C GLN A 5 15.71 -18.67 -27.60
N GLY A 6 14.99 -17.56 -27.77
CA GLY A 6 14.97 -16.49 -26.78
C GLY A 6 14.26 -16.99 -25.53
N LYS A 7 15.01 -17.23 -24.46
CA LYS A 7 14.44 -17.32 -23.11
C LYS A 7 14.03 -15.90 -22.73
N GLU A 8 12.75 -15.56 -22.93
CA GLU A 8 12.16 -14.36 -22.36
C GLU A 8 12.42 -14.37 -20.84
N PRO A 9 13.13 -13.37 -20.26
CA PRO A 9 13.14 -13.24 -18.82
C PRO A 9 11.74 -12.77 -18.43
N THR A 10 10.92 -13.68 -17.89
CA THR A 10 9.71 -13.29 -17.17
C THR A 10 10.15 -12.45 -15.97
N MET A 11 10.16 -11.13 -16.13
CA MET A 11 10.48 -10.20 -15.06
C MET A 11 9.20 -9.96 -14.26
N THR A 12 8.87 -10.89 -13.36
CA THR A 12 7.83 -10.64 -12.36
C THR A 12 8.38 -9.63 -11.36
N THR A 13 8.11 -8.35 -11.56
CA THR A 13 8.53 -7.32 -10.60
C THR A 13 7.70 -7.47 -9.33
N GLN A 14 8.33 -7.92 -8.25
CA GLN A 14 7.74 -7.91 -6.92
C GLN A 14 7.75 -6.47 -6.40
N THR A 15 6.59 -5.81 -6.37
CA THR A 15 6.46 -4.50 -5.73
C THR A 15 6.67 -4.66 -4.22
N SER A 16 7.59 -3.89 -3.64
CA SER A 16 7.74 -3.82 -2.19
C SER A 16 6.54 -3.10 -1.56
N ILE A 17 6.25 -3.39 -0.29
CA ILE A 17 5.20 -2.68 0.46
C ILE A 17 5.43 -1.16 0.43
N GLN A 18 6.69 -0.73 0.47
CA GLN A 18 7.04 0.68 0.55
C GLN A 18 6.73 1.39 -0.78
N GLN A 19 7.01 0.71 -1.90
CA GLN A 19 6.60 1.18 -3.22
C GLN A 19 5.07 1.23 -3.36
N ALA A 20 4.35 0.26 -2.79
CA ALA A 20 2.89 0.26 -2.80
C ALA A 20 2.31 1.42 -1.97
N ILE A 21 2.87 1.71 -0.79
CA ILE A 21 2.47 2.85 0.05
C ILE A 21 2.73 4.18 -0.65
N GLU A 22 3.89 4.32 -1.30
CA GLU A 22 4.20 5.53 -2.07
C GLU A 22 3.23 5.70 -3.25
N ALA A 23 2.87 4.61 -3.92
CA ALA A 23 1.85 4.64 -4.97
C ALA A 23 0.48 5.10 -4.42
N LEU A 24 0.08 4.63 -3.23
CA LEU A 24 -1.15 5.11 -2.57
C LEU A 24 -1.09 6.62 -2.30
N ARG A 25 0.04 7.12 -1.80
CA ARG A 25 0.25 8.56 -1.53
C ARG A 25 0.12 9.41 -2.78
N GLY A 26 0.61 8.91 -3.92
CA GLY A 26 0.44 9.58 -5.21
C GLY A 26 -0.99 9.51 -5.76
N ALA A 27 -1.74 8.45 -5.42
CA ALA A 27 -3.07 8.19 -5.96
C ALA A 27 -4.20 8.94 -5.23
N VAL A 28 -4.07 9.19 -3.92
CA VAL A 28 -5.14 9.81 -3.13
C VAL A 28 -4.85 11.28 -2.80
N ARG A 29 -5.92 12.07 -2.66
CA ARG A 29 -5.83 13.46 -2.16
C ARG A 29 -5.76 13.56 -0.63
N GLY A 30 -6.16 12.50 0.06
CA GLY A 30 -6.20 12.44 1.52
C GLY A 30 -4.93 11.85 2.13
N ALA A 31 -4.99 11.50 3.42
CA ALA A 31 -3.84 11.00 4.15
C ALA A 31 -3.60 9.49 3.93
N VAL A 32 -2.33 9.09 3.88
CA VAL A 32 -1.89 7.70 3.95
C VAL A 32 -0.95 7.54 5.15
N ILE A 33 -1.50 7.02 6.24
CA ILE A 33 -0.87 6.96 7.56
C ILE A 33 -0.23 5.59 7.76
N THR A 34 1.03 5.56 8.22
CA THR A 34 1.79 4.32 8.48
C THR A 34 2.18 4.19 9.95
N PRO A 35 2.50 2.98 10.44
CA PRO A 35 2.97 2.77 11.80
C PRO A 35 4.13 3.72 12.19
N GLY A 36 4.05 4.32 13.38
CA GLY A 36 5.04 5.25 13.89
C GLY A 36 4.81 6.72 13.50
N GLN A 37 3.85 7.02 12.62
CA GLN A 37 3.40 8.39 12.39
C GLN A 37 2.43 8.84 13.49
N GLU A 38 2.44 10.14 13.79
CA GLU A 38 1.43 10.77 14.63
C GLU A 38 0.02 10.49 14.07
N GLY A 39 -0.92 10.14 14.95
CA GLY A 39 -2.30 9.82 14.59
C GLY A 39 -2.54 8.38 14.07
N TYR A 40 -1.51 7.54 13.93
CA TYR A 40 -1.70 6.14 13.49
C TYR A 40 -2.55 5.32 14.48
N ASP A 41 -2.29 5.45 15.78
CA ASP A 41 -3.03 4.71 16.81
C ASP A 41 -4.49 5.16 16.91
N ASP A 42 -4.77 6.44 16.72
CA ASP A 42 -6.13 6.96 16.67
C ASP A 42 -6.85 6.49 15.39
N ALA A 43 -6.17 6.52 14.25
CA ALA A 43 -6.75 6.17 12.96
C ALA A 43 -7.12 4.68 12.83
N ARG A 44 -6.45 3.78 13.56
CA ARG A 44 -6.77 2.34 13.58
C ARG A 44 -7.84 1.95 14.59
N ALA A 45 -8.21 2.85 15.50
CA ALA A 45 -9.17 2.56 16.54
C ALA A 45 -10.57 2.35 15.95
N VAL A 46 -11.21 1.23 16.31
CA VAL A 46 -12.60 0.94 15.97
C VAL A 46 -13.43 0.87 17.25
N HIS A 47 -14.73 1.10 17.13
CA HIS A 47 -15.64 1.09 18.29
C HIS A 47 -15.63 -0.23 19.07
N ASP A 48 -15.45 -1.36 18.37
CA ASP A 48 -15.24 -2.63 19.05
C ASP A 48 -13.80 -2.75 19.52
N PHE A 49 -13.59 -2.38 20.78
CA PHE A 49 -12.29 -2.42 21.45
C PHE A 49 -11.67 -3.83 21.54
N SER A 50 -12.42 -4.89 21.21
CA SER A 50 -11.88 -6.26 21.12
C SER A 50 -11.06 -6.48 19.84
N HIS A 51 -11.16 -5.58 18.86
CA HIS A 51 -10.51 -5.68 17.56
C HIS A 51 -9.32 -4.70 17.43
N ASP A 52 -8.18 -5.04 18.04
CA ASP A 52 -6.91 -4.34 17.82
C ASP A 52 -6.16 -4.94 16.62
N ARG A 53 -6.35 -4.35 15.43
CA ARG A 53 -5.54 -4.66 14.24
C ARG A 53 -4.52 -3.55 13.98
N ARG A 54 -3.36 -3.96 13.43
CA ARG A 54 -2.24 -3.08 13.10
C ARG A 54 -1.93 -3.10 11.60
N PRO A 55 -2.74 -2.43 10.76
CA PRO A 55 -2.55 -2.41 9.32
C PRO A 55 -1.24 -1.70 8.92
N THR A 56 -0.63 -2.13 7.83
CA THR A 56 0.62 -1.53 7.33
C THR A 56 0.43 -0.11 6.78
N ALA A 57 -0.79 0.23 6.36
CA ALA A 57 -1.19 1.57 5.95
C ALA A 57 -2.69 1.79 6.21
N ILE A 58 -3.08 3.03 6.51
CA ILE A 58 -4.46 3.48 6.64
C ILE A 58 -4.66 4.62 5.66
N VAL A 59 -5.64 4.50 4.76
CA VAL A 59 -5.99 5.53 3.79
C VAL A 59 -7.24 6.26 4.28
N GLN A 60 -7.12 7.57 4.46
CA GLN A 60 -8.25 8.46 4.77
C GLN A 60 -8.48 9.36 3.54
N PRO A 61 -9.31 8.93 2.57
CA PRO A 61 -9.54 9.70 1.36
C PRO A 61 -10.31 10.98 1.69
N ALA A 62 -9.96 12.07 1.02
CA ALA A 62 -10.66 13.35 1.14
C ALA A 62 -11.79 13.52 0.10
N THR A 63 -11.77 12.71 -0.96
CA THR A 63 -12.66 12.79 -2.13
C THR A 63 -13.05 11.38 -2.59
N THR A 64 -14.11 11.29 -3.40
CA THR A 64 -14.57 10.05 -4.04
C THR A 64 -13.98 9.81 -5.43
N GLU A 65 -13.45 10.87 -6.05
CA GLU A 65 -12.79 10.86 -7.38
C GLU A 65 -11.39 10.24 -7.34
#